data_AF-A0A812E7Y3-F1
#
_entry.id   AF-A0A812E7Y3-F1
#
_cell.length_a   1.000
_cell.length_b   1.000
_cell.length_c   1.000
_cell.angle_alpha   90.00
_cell.angle_beta   90.00
_cell.angle_gamma   90.00
#
_symmetry.space_group_name_H-M   'P 1'
#
loop_
_entity.id
_entity.type
_entity.pdbx_description
1 polymer ?
#
loop_
_entity_poly.entity_id
_entity_poly.type
_entity_poly.pdbx_seq_one_letter_code
_entity_poly.pdbx_strand_id
1 'polypeptide(L)'
;MVMYTAKLSLAVLSYLNATDLCLAACVWDTLGNDELLWQSLCKASWGEVSVYNHWLDQPKFSYKRLYLLLDEASLTFNGDPFIGMDYLIGHNLVEDDPFEIAQFLHSTKRLHPDKRREFLDKRRDILEHLVQLQDFENLFLPTALRQFFSEVSAPDERGSYLTEMMEKFSERYCRCNPNLGLSKDTIFILCFSLIMLSVDLCSPHVKNKMSKREFIRNTRRAAQEVQDELAGHLYDNIYLVGHVAMAQKAMADQAQYRIVT
;
A
#
# COMPACT_ATOMS: atom_id res chain seq x y z
N MET A 1 3.05 35.76 16.05
CA MET A 1 3.45 34.86 17.15
C MET A 1 2.78 33.52 16.87
N VAL A 2 3.40 32.40 16.53
CA VAL A 2 4.80 31.96 16.44
C VAL A 2 4.75 30.70 15.54
N MET A 3 5.51 30.66 14.44
CA MET A 3 5.62 29.50 13.53
C MET A 3 6.45 28.34 14.12
N TYR A 4 6.73 28.38 15.43
CA TYR A 4 7.52 27.40 16.18
C TYR A 4 6.67 26.29 16.86
N THR A 5 5.34 26.34 16.78
CA THR A 5 4.46 25.43 17.54
C THR A 5 4.39 24.01 16.97
N ALA A 6 4.40 23.83 15.65
CA ALA A 6 4.30 22.50 15.03
C ALA A 6 5.55 21.62 15.26
N LYS A 7 6.75 22.22 15.29
CA LYS A 7 7.98 21.48 15.62
C LYS A 7 8.02 21.09 17.10
N LEU A 8 7.51 21.97 17.97
CA LEU A 8 7.43 21.69 19.39
C LEU A 8 6.39 20.61 19.70
N SER A 9 5.21 20.65 19.06
CA SER A 9 4.20 19.60 19.20
C SER A 9 4.74 18.26 18.74
N LEU A 10 5.41 18.20 17.58
CA LEU A 10 6.05 16.97 17.09
C LEU A 10 7.15 16.44 18.03
N ALA A 11 7.98 17.33 18.59
CA ALA A 11 9.02 16.95 19.55
C ALA A 11 8.45 16.50 20.90
N VAL A 12 7.30 17.02 21.32
CA VAL A 12 6.60 16.56 22.52
C VAL A 12 5.93 15.20 22.26
N LEU A 13 5.32 15.02 21.08
CA LEU A 13 4.66 13.78 20.68
C LEU A 13 5.63 12.62 20.39
N SER A 14 6.92 12.87 20.16
CA SER A 14 7.90 11.77 20.13
C SER A 14 8.06 11.09 21.49
N TYR A 15 7.57 11.70 22.57
CA TYR A 15 7.62 11.17 23.93
C TYR A 15 6.25 10.95 24.59
N LEU A 16 5.16 11.48 24.02
CA LEU A 16 3.80 11.39 24.55
C LEU A 16 2.82 10.90 23.49
N ASN A 17 2.02 9.88 23.83
CA ASN A 17 0.92 9.38 23.00
C ASN A 17 -0.46 9.85 23.54
N ALA A 18 -1.54 9.44 22.88
CA ALA A 18 -2.89 9.83 23.27
C ALA A 18 -3.27 9.40 24.71
N THR A 19 -2.80 8.24 25.17
CA THR A 19 -2.99 7.79 26.55
C THR A 19 -2.28 8.72 27.53
N ASP A 20 -1.04 9.10 27.22
CA ASP A 20 -0.27 10.02 28.07
C ASP A 20 -0.93 11.40 28.15
N LEU A 21 -1.49 11.93 27.05
CA LEU A 21 -2.25 13.18 27.08
C LEU A 21 -3.54 13.08 27.90
N CYS A 22 -4.26 11.96 27.78
CA CYS A 22 -5.44 11.71 28.61
C CYS A 22 -5.10 11.65 30.11
N LEU A 23 -3.98 11.01 30.47
CA LEU A 23 -3.49 10.99 31.85
C LEU A 23 -3.00 12.37 32.30
N ALA A 24 -2.29 13.09 31.43
CA ALA A 24 -1.84 14.45 31.71
C ALA A 24 -3.02 15.38 31.98
N ALA A 25 -4.16 15.21 31.31
CA ALA A 25 -5.37 16.01 31.56
C ALA A 25 -5.86 15.92 33.01
N CYS A 26 -5.57 14.83 33.74
CA CYS A 26 -5.94 14.68 35.15
C CYS A 26 -5.14 15.60 36.09
N VAL A 27 -3.98 16.09 35.66
CA VAL A 27 -3.04 16.86 36.50
C VAL A 27 -2.75 18.24 35.90
N TRP A 28 -2.69 18.32 34.56
CA TRP A 28 -2.43 19.49 33.73
C TRP A 28 -3.50 19.61 32.64
N ASP A 29 -4.68 20.06 33.03
CA ASP A 29 -5.87 20.15 32.16
C ASP A 29 -5.62 20.94 30.86
N THR A 30 -4.86 22.05 30.94
CA THR A 30 -4.51 22.87 29.78
C THR A 30 -3.67 22.14 28.76
N LEU A 31 -2.73 21.29 29.21
CA LEU A 31 -1.86 20.51 28.33
C LEU A 31 -2.62 19.30 27.75
N GLY A 32 -3.39 18.61 28.58
CA GLY A 32 -4.12 17.40 28.17
C GLY A 32 -5.28 17.68 27.21
N ASN A 33 -5.73 18.93 27.09
CA ASN A 33 -6.75 19.38 26.14
C ASN A 33 -6.19 20.35 25.08
N ASP A 34 -4.87 20.39 24.89
CA ASP A 34 -4.25 21.24 23.86
C ASP A 34 -4.64 20.77 22.44
N GLU A 35 -5.38 21.61 21.72
CA GLU A 35 -5.91 21.29 20.40
C GLU A 35 -4.82 21.08 19.34
N LEU A 36 -3.65 21.72 19.46
CA LEU A 36 -2.55 21.53 18.50
C LEU A 36 -1.87 20.17 18.70
N LEU A 37 -1.73 19.72 19.95
CA LEU A 37 -1.23 18.37 20.26
C LEU A 37 -2.18 17.30 19.71
N TRP A 38 -3.48 17.44 19.96
CA TRP A 38 -4.48 16.50 19.43
C TRP A 38 -4.58 16.54 17.91
N GLN A 39 -4.49 17.72 17.27
CA GLN A 39 -4.42 17.85 15.80
C GLN A 39 -3.22 17.09 15.25
N SER A 40 -2.05 17.29 15.87
CA SER A 40 -0.80 16.67 15.45
C SER A 40 -0.89 15.15 15.60
N LEU A 41 -1.51 14.64 16.67
CA LEU A 41 -1.79 13.22 16.86
C LEU A 41 -2.73 12.66 15.80
N CYS A 42 -3.82 13.36 15.48
CA CYS A 42 -4.74 12.93 14.42
C CYS A 42 -3.99 12.75 13.09
N LYS A 43 -3.28 13.78 12.65
CA LYS A 43 -2.54 13.75 11.37
C LYS A 43 -1.41 12.72 11.38
N ALA A 44 -0.73 12.52 12.51
CA ALA A 44 0.32 11.52 12.63
C ALA A 44 -0.21 10.08 12.55
N SER A 45 -1.43 9.83 13.06
CA SER A 45 -2.05 8.52 13.12
C SER A 45 -2.78 8.13 11.83
N TRP A 46 -3.60 9.05 11.30
CA TRP A 46 -4.50 8.78 10.16
C TRP A 46 -4.10 9.46 8.86
N GLY A 47 -3.07 10.33 8.87
CA GLY A 47 -2.54 10.92 7.64
C GLY A 47 -3.51 11.90 7.01
N GLU A 48 -4.13 11.50 5.90
CA GLU A 48 -5.11 12.28 5.14
C GLU A 48 -6.51 11.68 5.37
N VAL A 49 -7.44 12.53 5.81
CA VAL A 49 -8.80 12.14 6.15
C VAL A 49 -9.75 13.24 5.69
N SER A 50 -10.82 12.90 4.96
CA SER A 50 -11.75 13.86 4.34
C SER A 50 -12.28 14.90 5.34
N VAL A 51 -12.57 14.45 6.56
CA VAL A 51 -13.07 15.30 7.64
C VAL A 51 -12.18 16.50 7.93
N TYR A 52 -10.86 16.42 7.72
CA TYR A 52 -9.95 17.53 8.01
C TYR A 52 -10.27 18.80 7.21
N ASN A 53 -10.95 18.67 6.07
CA ASN A 53 -11.34 19.79 5.22
C ASN A 53 -12.52 20.60 5.77
N HIS A 54 -13.38 19.98 6.57
CA HIS A 54 -14.64 20.59 7.03
C HIS A 54 -14.87 20.44 8.55
N TRP A 55 -13.93 19.84 9.29
CA TRP A 55 -14.09 19.56 10.71
C TRP A 55 -14.21 20.83 11.57
N LEU A 56 -13.54 21.90 11.17
CA LEU A 56 -13.56 23.20 11.88
C LEU A 56 -14.95 23.86 11.83
N ASP A 57 -15.83 23.44 10.92
CA ASP A 57 -17.17 23.97 10.76
C ASP A 57 -18.18 23.34 11.74
N GLN A 58 -17.77 22.31 12.49
CA GLN A 58 -18.64 21.58 13.41
C GLN A 58 -18.88 22.35 14.71
N PRO A 59 -20.15 22.43 15.20
CA PRO A 59 -20.43 23.00 16.50
C PRO A 59 -19.81 22.14 17.61
N LYS A 60 -19.08 22.78 18.55
CA LYS A 60 -18.30 22.10 19.60
C LYS A 60 -17.16 21.22 19.05
N PHE A 61 -16.50 21.70 18.00
CA PHE A 61 -15.27 21.14 17.46
C PHE A 61 -14.22 20.91 18.57
N SER A 62 -13.57 19.74 18.53
CA SER A 62 -12.35 19.42 19.29
C SER A 62 -11.60 18.30 18.59
N TYR A 63 -10.28 18.45 18.42
CA TYR A 63 -9.41 17.41 17.91
C TYR A 63 -9.33 16.19 18.84
N LYS A 64 -9.48 16.38 20.15
CA LYS A 64 -9.57 15.26 21.09
C LYS A 64 -10.79 14.38 20.78
N ARG A 65 -11.94 15.01 20.51
CA ARG A 65 -13.15 14.28 20.10
C ARG A 65 -12.97 13.59 18.75
N LEU A 66 -12.35 14.28 17.78
CA LEU A 66 -12.05 13.68 16.48
C LEU A 66 -11.14 12.45 16.60
N TYR A 67 -10.10 12.57 17.42
CA TYR A 67 -9.16 11.48 17.68
C TYR A 67 -9.90 10.26 18.19
N LEU A 68 -10.78 10.42 19.18
CA LEU A 68 -11.54 9.32 19.76
C LEU A 68 -12.47 8.66 18.73
N LEU A 69 -13.15 9.45 17.89
CA LEU A 69 -13.99 8.92 16.81
C LEU A 69 -13.18 8.14 15.77
N LEU A 70 -12.02 8.65 15.35
CA LEU A 70 -11.14 7.98 14.40
C LEU A 70 -10.52 6.71 14.99
N ASP A 71 -10.22 6.72 16.29
CA ASP A 71 -9.68 5.55 17.01
C ASP A 71 -10.74 4.45 17.12
N GLU A 72 -11.97 4.79 17.52
CA GLU A 72 -13.11 3.87 17.53
C GLU A 72 -13.40 3.30 16.14
N ALA A 73 -13.42 4.16 15.12
CA ALA A 73 -13.62 3.74 13.73
C ALA A 73 -12.53 2.78 13.24
N SER A 74 -11.27 3.03 13.60
CA SER A 74 -10.13 2.17 13.25
C SER A 74 -10.20 0.81 13.95
N LEU A 75 -10.58 0.80 15.23
CA LEU A 75 -10.79 -0.44 15.98
C LEU A 75 -11.94 -1.25 15.36
N THR A 76 -13.03 -0.59 14.97
CA THR A 76 -14.16 -1.20 14.29
C THR A 76 -13.73 -1.79 12.94
N PHE A 77 -12.98 -1.04 12.12
CA PHE A 77 -12.44 -1.51 10.84
C PHE A 77 -11.52 -2.72 11.01
N ASN A 78 -10.69 -2.72 12.05
CA ASN A 78 -9.79 -3.83 12.35
C ASN A 78 -10.53 -5.10 12.81
N GLY A 79 -11.74 -4.95 13.37
CA GLY A 79 -12.65 -6.06 13.62
C GLY A 79 -13.33 -6.55 12.34
N ASP A 80 -14.03 -5.64 11.65
CA ASP A 80 -14.69 -5.87 10.37
C ASP A 80 -14.51 -4.63 9.46
N PRO A 81 -13.87 -4.77 8.29
CA PRO A 81 -13.51 -3.62 7.47
C PRO A 81 -14.72 -2.93 6.82
N PHE A 82 -15.82 -3.66 6.57
CA PHE A 82 -17.02 -3.09 5.97
C PHE A 82 -17.80 -2.29 7.00
N ILE A 83 -18.01 -2.86 8.20
CA ILE A 83 -18.66 -2.15 9.31
C ILE A 83 -17.84 -0.91 9.70
N GLY A 84 -16.51 -1.02 9.74
CA GLY A 84 -15.64 0.10 10.05
C GLY A 84 -15.70 1.21 9.00
N MET A 85 -15.73 0.86 7.71
CA MET A 85 -15.87 1.87 6.65
C MET A 85 -17.25 2.52 6.67
N ASP A 86 -18.32 1.75 6.89
CA ASP A 86 -19.68 2.29 7.06
C ASP A 86 -19.76 3.23 8.27
N TYR A 87 -19.04 2.93 9.35
CA TYR A 87 -18.93 3.81 10.51
C TYR A 87 -18.20 5.12 10.14
N LEU A 88 -17.07 5.05 9.42
CA LEU A 88 -16.31 6.21 8.97
C LEU A 88 -17.19 7.13 8.09
N ILE A 89 -17.89 6.56 7.12
CA ILE A 89 -18.78 7.29 6.21
C ILE A 89 -19.98 7.85 6.96
N GLY A 90 -20.64 7.03 7.80
CA GLY A 90 -21.83 7.44 8.55
C GLY A 90 -21.59 8.57 9.55
N HIS A 91 -20.36 8.70 10.07
CA HIS A 91 -19.96 9.81 10.93
C HIS A 91 -19.37 11.01 10.16
N ASN A 92 -19.37 10.99 8.83
CA ASN A 92 -18.73 11.97 7.95
C ASN A 92 -17.24 12.16 8.29
N LEU A 93 -16.56 11.06 8.63
CA LEU A 93 -15.11 11.04 8.85
C LEU A 93 -14.37 10.88 7.51
N VAL A 94 -14.89 10.02 6.63
CA VAL A 94 -14.39 9.81 5.27
C VAL A 94 -15.58 9.95 4.32
N GLU A 95 -15.41 10.65 3.20
CA GLU A 95 -16.47 10.75 2.18
C GLU A 95 -16.62 9.41 1.43
N ASP A 96 -17.84 9.06 1.02
CA ASP A 96 -18.10 7.86 0.19
C ASP A 96 -17.72 8.11 -1.27
N ASP A 97 -16.45 8.42 -1.47
CA ASP A 97 -15.82 8.61 -2.77
C ASP A 97 -14.58 7.69 -2.87
N PRO A 98 -14.40 6.95 -3.98
CA PRO A 98 -13.27 6.02 -4.11
C PRO A 98 -11.89 6.66 -3.95
N PHE A 99 -11.72 7.93 -4.31
CA PHE A 99 -10.45 8.64 -4.14
C PHE A 99 -10.21 8.98 -2.67
N GLU A 100 -11.21 9.52 -1.97
CA GLU A 100 -11.14 9.84 -0.54
C GLU A 100 -10.87 8.60 0.31
N ILE A 101 -11.55 7.48 0.00
CA ILE A 101 -11.31 6.20 0.65
C ILE A 101 -9.89 5.69 0.36
N ALA A 102 -9.41 5.77 -0.88
CA ALA A 102 -8.03 5.37 -1.23
C ALA A 102 -7.00 6.20 -0.46
N GLN A 103 -7.21 7.51 -0.36
CA GLN A 103 -6.33 8.43 0.34
C GLN A 103 -6.25 8.09 1.84
N PHE A 104 -7.40 7.82 2.46
CA PHE A 104 -7.47 7.36 3.84
C PHE A 104 -6.74 6.03 4.05
N LEU A 105 -7.03 5.00 3.25
CA LEU A 105 -6.45 3.66 3.38
C LEU A 105 -4.93 3.63 3.16
N HIS A 106 -4.42 4.50 2.30
CA HIS A 106 -2.99 4.62 2.02
C HIS A 106 -2.24 5.37 3.13
N SER A 107 -2.83 6.46 3.66
CA SER A 107 -2.14 7.36 4.59
C SER A 107 -2.19 6.93 6.05
N THR A 108 -3.21 6.16 6.44
CA THR A 108 -3.40 5.71 7.82
C THR A 108 -2.44 4.61 8.25
N LYS A 109 -1.93 4.71 9.48
CA LYS A 109 -1.09 3.67 10.13
C LYS A 109 -1.85 2.83 11.16
N ARG A 110 -3.15 3.10 11.33
CA ARG A 110 -3.98 2.51 12.39
C ARG A 110 -4.77 1.29 11.92
N LEU A 111 -4.78 1.00 10.62
CA LEU A 111 -5.51 -0.12 10.05
C LEU A 111 -4.63 -1.37 9.93
N HIS A 112 -5.22 -2.53 10.23
CA HIS A 112 -4.56 -3.81 10.10
C HIS A 112 -4.37 -4.16 8.62
N PRO A 113 -3.15 -4.52 8.16
CA PRO A 113 -2.89 -4.79 6.74
C PRO A 113 -3.81 -5.85 6.13
N ASP A 114 -4.12 -6.91 6.88
CA ASP A 114 -5.02 -7.98 6.40
C ASP A 114 -6.45 -7.48 6.17
N LYS A 115 -6.95 -6.61 7.06
CA LYS A 115 -8.31 -6.06 6.95
C LYS A 115 -8.43 -5.04 5.82
N ARG A 116 -7.38 -4.23 5.64
CA ARG A 116 -7.29 -3.33 4.48
C ARG A 116 -7.31 -4.12 3.18
N ARG A 117 -6.56 -5.23 3.11
CA ARG A 117 -6.53 -6.11 1.94
C ARG A 117 -7.88 -6.78 1.68
N GLU A 118 -8.52 -7.33 2.72
CA GLU A 118 -9.87 -7.91 2.66
C GLU A 118 -10.90 -6.93 2.09
N PHE A 119 -10.81 -5.66 2.48
CA PHE A 119 -11.66 -4.60 1.95
C PHE A 119 -11.40 -4.31 0.47
N LEU A 120 -10.13 -4.13 0.09
CA LEU A 120 -9.71 -3.82 -1.29
C LEU A 120 -10.07 -4.94 -2.27
N ASP A 121 -10.04 -6.20 -1.82
CA ASP A 121 -10.43 -7.35 -2.64
C ASP A 121 -11.92 -7.31 -3.08
N LYS A 122 -12.78 -6.61 -2.31
CA LYS A 122 -14.19 -6.38 -2.63
C LYS A 122 -14.46 -5.06 -3.32
N ARG A 123 -13.76 -3.97 -2.95
CA ARG A 123 -13.91 -2.62 -3.52
C ARG A 123 -12.82 -2.32 -4.55
N ARG A 124 -12.94 -2.96 -5.72
CA ARG A 124 -11.95 -2.85 -6.82
C ARG A 124 -11.89 -1.47 -7.46
N ASP A 125 -12.98 -0.70 -7.36
CA ASP A 125 -13.07 0.70 -7.79
C ASP A 125 -12.00 1.60 -7.15
N ILE A 126 -11.52 1.23 -5.95
CA ILE A 126 -10.52 1.99 -5.18
C ILE A 126 -9.09 1.73 -5.69
N LEU A 127 -8.84 0.58 -6.33
CA LEU A 127 -7.50 0.13 -6.72
C LEU A 127 -6.76 1.16 -7.60
N GLU A 128 -7.49 1.81 -8.52
CA GLU A 128 -6.89 2.80 -9.40
C GLU A 128 -6.32 4.00 -8.64
N HIS A 129 -7.10 4.56 -7.73
CA HIS A 129 -6.66 5.68 -6.91
C HIS A 129 -5.55 5.27 -5.96
N LEU A 130 -5.62 4.07 -5.38
CA LEU A 130 -4.57 3.54 -4.51
C LEU A 130 -3.23 3.42 -5.25
N VAL A 131 -3.22 2.87 -6.46
CA VAL A 131 -2.01 2.77 -7.31
C VAL A 131 -1.46 4.15 -7.64
N GLN A 132 -2.32 5.13 -7.91
CA GLN A 132 -1.90 6.50 -8.21
C GLN A 132 -1.24 7.21 -7.02
N LEU A 133 -1.55 6.82 -5.80
CA LEU A 133 -0.95 7.38 -4.57
C LEU A 133 0.45 6.80 -4.30
N GLN A 134 0.76 5.61 -4.79
CA GLN A 134 2.07 4.99 -4.56
C GLN A 134 3.18 5.66 -5.35
N ASP A 135 4.31 5.91 -4.69
CA ASP A 135 5.52 6.43 -5.33
C ASP A 135 6.50 5.30 -5.64
N PHE A 136 6.88 5.21 -6.92
CA PHE A 136 7.87 4.25 -7.43
C PHE A 136 9.08 4.93 -8.06
N GLU A 137 9.27 6.23 -7.84
CA GLU A 137 10.39 6.97 -8.38
C GLU A 137 11.72 6.37 -7.89
N ASN A 138 12.66 6.14 -8.82
CA ASN A 138 14.00 5.60 -8.54
C ASN A 138 14.02 4.20 -7.89
N LEU A 139 12.87 3.52 -7.81
CA LEU A 139 12.81 2.15 -7.32
C LEU A 139 13.11 1.16 -8.44
N PHE A 140 13.93 0.15 -8.15
CA PHE A 140 14.12 -0.97 -9.08
C PHE A 140 12.83 -1.78 -9.22
N LEU A 141 12.49 -2.22 -10.44
CA LEU A 141 11.20 -2.84 -10.75
C LEU A 141 10.74 -3.93 -9.77
N PRO A 142 11.57 -4.93 -9.38
CA PRO A 142 11.17 -5.93 -8.39
C PRO A 142 10.88 -5.35 -7.00
N THR A 143 11.57 -4.27 -6.62
CA THR A 143 11.35 -3.58 -5.35
C THR A 143 10.03 -2.80 -5.37
N ALA A 144 9.75 -2.07 -6.45
CA ALA A 144 8.47 -1.42 -6.65
C ALA A 144 7.31 -2.43 -6.66
N LEU A 145 7.50 -3.59 -7.31
CA LEU A 145 6.48 -4.63 -7.38
C LEU A 145 6.22 -5.28 -6.01
N ARG A 146 7.25 -5.46 -5.17
CA ARG A 146 7.08 -5.88 -3.76
C ARG A 146 6.34 -4.82 -2.94
N GLN A 147 6.65 -3.54 -3.13
CA GLN A 147 5.95 -2.45 -2.45
C GLN A 147 4.47 -2.42 -2.84
N PHE A 148 4.15 -2.61 -4.12
CA PHE A 148 2.78 -2.74 -4.60
C PHE A 148 2.03 -3.87 -3.89
N PHE A 149 2.56 -5.11 -3.90
CA PHE A 149 1.95 -6.26 -3.22
C PHE A 149 2.03 -6.23 -1.69
N SER A 150 2.67 -5.23 -1.09
CA SER A 150 2.60 -5.01 0.36
C SER A 150 1.30 -4.30 0.78
N GLU A 151 0.70 -3.53 -0.14
CA GLU A 151 -0.55 -2.80 0.09
C GLU A 151 -1.78 -3.58 -0.42
N VAL A 152 -1.63 -4.30 -1.52
CA VAL A 152 -2.71 -5.10 -2.13
C VAL A 152 -2.44 -6.59 -2.06
N SER A 153 -3.48 -7.39 -1.89
CA SER A 153 -3.37 -8.85 -2.01
C SER A 153 -3.08 -9.25 -3.44
N ALA A 154 -2.13 -10.16 -3.63
CA ALA A 154 -2.03 -10.88 -4.88
C ALA A 154 -3.23 -11.83 -4.99
N PRO A 155 -3.98 -11.83 -6.11
CA PRO A 155 -5.11 -12.73 -6.28
C PRO A 155 -4.67 -14.21 -6.20
N ASP A 156 -5.46 -15.05 -5.55
CA ASP A 156 -5.17 -16.50 -5.41
C ASP A 156 -5.19 -17.23 -6.77
N GLU A 157 -5.98 -16.75 -7.73
CA GLU A 157 -6.04 -17.29 -9.08
C GLU A 157 -5.36 -16.35 -10.09
N ARG A 158 -4.66 -16.93 -11.08
CA ARG A 158 -4.24 -16.19 -12.28
C ARG A 158 -5.49 -15.81 -13.09
N GLY A 159 -6.13 -14.73 -12.69
CA GLY A 159 -7.37 -14.23 -13.27
C GLY A 159 -7.21 -12.90 -14.00
N SER A 160 -8.31 -12.42 -14.58
CA SER A 160 -8.42 -11.09 -15.18
C SER A 160 -8.00 -9.97 -14.23
N TYR A 161 -8.22 -10.14 -12.92
CA TYR A 161 -7.91 -9.12 -11.92
C TYR A 161 -6.39 -8.90 -11.71
N LEU A 162 -5.57 -9.96 -11.73
CA LEU A 162 -4.11 -9.80 -11.68
C LEU A 162 -3.61 -9.04 -12.92
N THR A 163 -4.23 -9.29 -14.08
CA THR A 163 -3.90 -8.58 -15.31
C THR A 163 -4.20 -7.09 -15.19
N GLU A 164 -5.40 -6.75 -14.71
CA GLU A 164 -5.80 -5.36 -14.43
C GLU A 164 -4.85 -4.65 -13.44
N MET A 165 -4.47 -5.34 -12.35
CA MET A 165 -3.48 -4.84 -11.40
C MET A 165 -2.13 -4.53 -12.07
N MET A 166 -1.63 -5.44 -12.90
CA MET A 166 -0.35 -5.26 -13.60
C MET A 166 -0.42 -4.16 -14.65
N GLU A 167 -1.56 -3.96 -15.31
CA GLU A 167 -1.75 -2.85 -16.25
C GLU A 167 -1.67 -1.50 -15.54
N LYS A 168 -2.40 -1.33 -14.44
CA LYS A 168 -2.38 -0.10 -13.62
C LYS A 168 -1.02 0.14 -12.99
N PHE A 169 -0.38 -0.90 -12.44
CA PHE A 169 0.97 -0.81 -11.88
C PHE A 169 2.00 -0.38 -12.93
N SER A 170 1.99 -1.01 -14.11
CA SER A 170 2.99 -0.71 -15.16
C SER A 170 2.85 0.72 -15.68
N GLU A 171 1.62 1.21 -15.82
CA GLU A 171 1.36 2.60 -16.15
C GLU A 171 1.90 3.57 -15.10
N ARG A 172 1.62 3.30 -13.82
CA ARG A 172 2.14 4.12 -12.73
C ARG A 172 3.67 4.08 -12.65
N TYR A 173 4.27 2.91 -12.80
CA TYR A 173 5.72 2.73 -12.74
C TYR A 173 6.44 3.52 -13.85
N CYS A 174 5.93 3.46 -15.10
CA CYS A 174 6.44 4.30 -16.20
C CYS A 174 6.25 5.79 -15.94
N ARG A 175 5.11 6.20 -15.37
CA ARG A 175 4.84 7.61 -15.01
C ARG A 175 5.79 8.13 -13.94
N CYS A 176 6.16 7.31 -12.96
CA CYS A 176 7.15 7.66 -11.94
C CYS A 176 8.59 7.63 -12.49
N ASN A 177 8.85 6.89 -13.57
CA ASN A 177 10.19 6.68 -14.12
C ASN A 177 10.24 7.01 -15.62
N PRO A 178 10.03 8.29 -16.03
CA PRO A 178 9.94 8.68 -17.45
C PRO A 178 11.24 8.46 -18.23
N ASN A 179 12.39 8.42 -17.54
CA ASN A 179 13.71 8.24 -18.16
C ASN A 179 14.14 6.78 -18.31
N LEU A 180 13.27 5.82 -17.97
CA LEU A 180 13.60 4.39 -18.00
C LEU A 180 13.84 3.84 -19.42
N GLY A 181 13.24 4.47 -20.44
CA GLY A 181 13.38 4.05 -21.83
C GLY A 181 12.68 2.73 -22.19
N LEU A 182 11.80 2.23 -21.32
CA LEU A 182 10.98 1.03 -21.56
C LEU A 182 9.50 1.41 -21.69
N SER A 183 8.80 0.76 -22.62
CA SER A 183 7.37 0.94 -22.81
C SER A 183 6.55 0.34 -21.65
N LYS A 184 5.31 0.81 -21.46
CA LYS A 184 4.34 0.23 -20.52
C LYS A 184 4.18 -1.27 -20.74
N ASP A 185 4.09 -1.69 -22.01
CA ASP A 185 3.93 -3.09 -22.40
C ASP A 185 5.14 -3.94 -22.00
N THR A 186 6.36 -3.41 -22.17
CA THR A 186 7.58 -4.07 -21.71
C THR A 186 7.59 -4.23 -20.18
N ILE A 187 7.21 -3.19 -19.42
CA ILE A 187 7.12 -3.28 -17.95
C ILE A 187 6.07 -4.31 -17.53
N PHE A 188 4.91 -4.31 -18.17
CA PHE A 188 3.85 -5.28 -17.93
C PHE A 188 4.33 -6.73 -18.14
N ILE A 189 5.03 -7.02 -19.24
CA ILE A 189 5.62 -8.33 -19.52
C ILE A 189 6.68 -8.70 -18.48
N LEU A 190 7.51 -7.74 -18.06
CA LEU A 190 8.52 -7.94 -17.03
C LEU A 190 7.89 -8.27 -15.68
N CYS A 191 6.80 -7.60 -15.28
CA CYS A 191 6.08 -7.90 -14.04
C CYS A 191 5.61 -9.36 -14.00
N PHE A 192 4.98 -9.84 -15.08
CA PHE A 192 4.57 -11.25 -15.18
C PHE A 192 5.75 -12.21 -15.17
N SER A 193 6.86 -11.85 -15.82
CA SER A 193 8.09 -12.64 -15.83
C SER A 193 8.67 -12.77 -14.41
N LEU A 194 8.69 -11.67 -13.64
CA LEU A 194 9.14 -11.64 -12.26
C LEU A 194 8.23 -12.47 -11.34
N ILE A 195 6.91 -12.35 -11.48
CA ILE A 195 5.96 -13.15 -10.70
C ILE A 195 6.15 -14.64 -11.01
N MET A 196 6.30 -15.02 -12.28
CA MET A 196 6.55 -16.42 -12.66
C MET A 196 7.88 -16.94 -12.12
N LEU A 197 8.96 -16.14 -12.21
CA LEU A 197 10.25 -16.50 -11.63
C LEU A 197 10.18 -16.67 -10.11
N SER A 198 9.49 -15.76 -9.43
CA SER A 198 9.29 -15.78 -7.99
C SER A 198 8.60 -17.06 -7.52
N VAL A 199 7.52 -17.45 -8.21
CA VAL A 199 6.79 -18.70 -7.95
C VAL A 199 7.67 -19.93 -8.22
N ASP A 200 8.41 -19.92 -9.34
CA ASP A 200 9.32 -21.01 -9.71
C ASP A 200 10.39 -21.25 -8.65
N LEU A 201 11.09 -20.19 -8.23
CA LEU A 201 12.18 -20.27 -7.26
C LEU A 201 11.72 -20.68 -5.86
N CYS A 202 10.55 -20.22 -5.40
CA CYS A 202 10.07 -20.50 -4.04
C CYS A 202 9.22 -21.78 -3.92
N SER A 203 8.62 -22.29 -5.01
CA SER A 203 7.72 -23.45 -4.93
C SER A 203 8.49 -24.74 -4.60
N PRO A 204 8.18 -25.48 -3.52
CA PRO A 204 8.86 -26.75 -3.21
C PRO A 204 8.58 -27.85 -4.26
N HIS A 205 7.52 -27.69 -5.07
CA HIS A 205 7.13 -28.65 -6.10
C HIS A 205 8.00 -28.56 -7.36
N VAL A 206 8.67 -27.43 -7.59
CA VAL A 206 9.57 -27.26 -8.73
C VAL A 206 10.96 -27.77 -8.35
N LYS A 207 11.31 -28.96 -8.87
CA LYS A 207 12.63 -29.59 -8.64
C LYS A 207 13.75 -28.91 -9.42
N ASN A 208 13.49 -28.58 -10.68
CA ASN A 208 14.45 -27.93 -11.57
C ASN A 208 14.08 -26.45 -11.68
N LYS A 209 14.75 -25.62 -10.88
CA LYS A 209 14.55 -24.17 -10.86
C LYS A 209 15.04 -23.52 -12.15
N MET A 210 14.34 -22.49 -12.61
CA MET A 210 14.75 -21.68 -13.74
C MET A 210 16.12 -21.06 -13.47
N SER A 211 17.09 -21.35 -14.34
CA SER A 211 18.41 -20.74 -14.26
C SER A 211 18.39 -19.30 -14.76
N LYS A 212 19.37 -18.49 -14.34
CA LYS A 212 19.55 -17.11 -14.82
C LYS A 212 19.60 -17.03 -16.35
N ARG A 213 20.30 -17.97 -16.98
CA ARG A 213 20.42 -18.03 -18.45
C ARG A 213 19.08 -18.31 -19.12
N GLU A 214 18.25 -19.18 -18.55
CA GLU A 214 16.92 -19.46 -19.06
C GLU A 214 15.99 -18.27 -18.89
N PHE A 215 16.03 -17.60 -17.74
CA PHE A 215 15.26 -16.38 -17.50
C PHE A 215 15.59 -15.30 -18.53
N ILE A 216 16.88 -14.96 -18.70
CA ILE A 216 17.32 -13.97 -19.70
C ILE A 216 16.82 -14.33 -21.10
N ARG A 217 16.98 -15.60 -21.52
CA ARG A 217 16.51 -16.09 -22.82
C ARG A 217 15.00 -15.93 -22.97
N ASN A 218 14.21 -16.25 -21.94
CA ASN A 218 12.76 -16.19 -21.97
C ASN A 218 12.27 -14.73 -22.00
N THR A 219 12.84 -13.87 -21.16
CA THR A 219 12.52 -12.44 -21.11
C THR A 219 12.84 -11.75 -22.43
N ARG A 220 14.00 -12.01 -23.04
CA ARG A 220 14.37 -11.43 -24.34
C ARG A 220 13.41 -11.82 -25.47
N ARG A 221 12.87 -13.03 -25.43
CA ARG A 221 11.86 -13.48 -26.42
C ARG A 221 10.54 -12.75 -26.25
N ALA A 222 10.16 -12.42 -25.02
CA ALA A 222 8.89 -11.77 -24.70
C ALA A 222 8.96 -10.24 -24.85
N ALA A 223 10.09 -9.63 -24.50
CA ALA A 223 10.31 -8.18 -24.57
C ALA A 223 11.68 -7.88 -25.19
N GLN A 224 11.68 -7.59 -26.50
CA GLN A 224 12.91 -7.40 -27.28
C GLN A 224 13.70 -6.14 -26.89
N GLU A 225 13.05 -5.17 -26.27
CA GLU A 225 13.65 -3.92 -25.75
C GLU A 225 14.56 -4.16 -24.53
N VAL A 226 14.40 -5.30 -23.85
CA VAL A 226 15.10 -5.59 -22.59
C VAL A 226 16.50 -6.12 -22.86
N GLN A 227 17.51 -5.43 -22.31
CA GLN A 227 18.90 -5.85 -22.36
C GLN A 227 19.15 -7.07 -21.46
N ASP A 228 20.03 -7.98 -21.91
CA ASP A 228 20.39 -9.20 -21.18
C ASP A 228 20.95 -8.90 -19.77
N GLU A 229 21.67 -7.77 -19.62
CA GLU A 229 22.19 -7.30 -18.34
C GLU A 229 21.07 -6.92 -17.36
N LEU A 230 20.08 -6.14 -17.80
CA LEU A 230 18.91 -5.79 -17.01
C LEU A 230 18.14 -7.04 -16.59
N ALA A 231 17.86 -7.96 -17.52
CA ALA A 231 17.21 -9.23 -17.20
C ALA A 231 18.02 -10.06 -16.19
N GLY A 232 19.35 -10.03 -16.29
CA GLY A 232 20.24 -10.63 -15.30
C GLY A 232 20.09 -10.03 -13.91
N HIS A 233 20.06 -8.69 -13.80
CA HIS A 233 19.86 -8.01 -12.51
C HIS A 233 18.48 -8.25 -11.90
N LEU A 234 17.44 -8.34 -12.75
CA LEU A 234 16.09 -8.73 -12.32
C LEU A 234 16.10 -10.12 -11.68
N TYR A 235 16.75 -11.10 -12.33
CA TYR A 235 16.89 -12.46 -11.79
C TYR A 235 17.62 -12.47 -10.46
N ASP A 236 18.79 -11.82 -10.39
CA ASP A 236 19.61 -11.79 -9.18
C ASP A 236 18.84 -11.19 -8.01
N ASN A 237 18.03 -10.16 -8.27
CA ASN A 237 17.23 -9.55 -7.23
C ASN A 237 16.16 -10.50 -6.66
N ILE A 238 15.44 -11.25 -7.50
CA ILE A 238 14.46 -12.24 -7.01
C ILE A 238 15.16 -13.39 -6.29
N TYR A 239 16.30 -13.84 -6.81
CA TYR A 239 17.07 -14.92 -6.20
C TYR A 239 17.61 -14.55 -4.81
N LEU A 240 18.11 -13.32 -4.64
CA LEU A 240 18.73 -12.85 -3.39
C LEU A 240 17.72 -12.33 -2.37
N VAL A 241 16.71 -11.56 -2.80
CA VAL A 241 15.75 -10.91 -1.90
C VAL A 241 14.54 -11.81 -1.62
N GLY A 242 14.18 -12.67 -2.57
CA GLY A 242 13.06 -13.58 -2.46
C GLY A 242 11.77 -13.07 -3.12
N HIS A 243 10.65 -13.58 -2.63
CA HIS A 243 9.37 -13.56 -3.34
C HIS A 243 8.82 -12.13 -3.55
N VAL A 244 8.15 -11.91 -4.69
CA VAL A 244 7.57 -10.61 -5.06
C VAL A 244 6.14 -10.42 -4.55
N ALA A 245 5.30 -11.46 -4.65
CA ALA A 245 3.87 -11.42 -4.33
C ALA A 245 3.50 -12.52 -3.33
N MET A 246 3.19 -12.22 -2.07
CA MET A 246 2.93 -13.26 -1.05
C MET A 246 1.62 -14.02 -1.36
N ALA A 247 1.67 -15.09 -2.14
CA ALA A 247 0.56 -16.04 -2.32
C ALA A 247 1.08 -17.47 -2.12
N GLN A 248 0.89 -17.97 -0.90
CA GLN A 248 1.58 -19.16 -0.38
C GLN A 248 1.08 -20.51 -0.92
N LYS A 249 0.09 -20.63 -1.82
CA LYS A 249 -0.45 -21.97 -2.13
C LYS A 249 -0.94 -22.26 -3.56
N ALA A 250 -1.44 -21.32 -4.34
CA ALA A 250 -2.15 -21.68 -5.58
C ALA A 250 -1.31 -21.62 -6.88
N MET A 251 -0.27 -20.78 -6.95
CA MET A 251 0.49 -20.63 -8.20
C MET A 251 1.47 -21.79 -8.47
N ALA A 252 1.78 -22.59 -7.44
CA ALA A 252 2.66 -23.76 -7.54
C ALA A 252 2.04 -24.89 -8.38
N ASP A 253 0.72 -25.07 -8.33
CA ASP A 253 0.02 -26.16 -9.04
C ASP A 253 -0.17 -25.87 -10.53
N GLN A 254 0.01 -24.61 -10.97
CA GLN A 254 -0.15 -24.21 -12.37
C GLN A 254 1.17 -24.00 -13.13
N ALA A 255 2.33 -24.08 -12.45
CA ALA A 255 3.64 -24.11 -13.11
C ALA A 255 3.82 -25.35 -14.02
N GLN A 256 2.93 -26.34 -13.91
CA GLN A 256 2.88 -27.53 -14.75
C GLN A 256 2.44 -27.24 -16.21
N TYR A 257 1.89 -26.06 -16.52
CA TYR A 257 1.34 -25.74 -17.84
C TYR A 257 2.21 -24.86 -18.76
N ARG A 258 3.46 -24.52 -18.40
CA ARG A 258 4.33 -23.66 -19.25
C ARG A 258 5.74 -24.21 -19.48
N ILE A 259 5.85 -25.49 -19.85
CA ILE A 259 7.02 -26.01 -20.59
C ILE A 259 6.64 -26.46 -22.02
N VAL A 260 5.35 -26.49 -22.38
CA VAL A 260 4.93 -26.91 -23.72
C VAL A 260 3.94 -25.92 -24.33
N THR A 261 4.46 -24.80 -24.82
CA THR A 261 4.00 -24.17 -26.08
C THR A 261 5.06 -23.19 -26.57
#